data_AF-A0A5P2DBI8-F1
#
_entry.id   AF-A0A5P2DBI8-F1
#
_cell.length_a   1.000
_cell.length_b   1.000
_cell.length_c   1.000
_cell.angle_alpha   90.00
_cell.angle_beta   90.00
_cell.angle_gamma   90.00
#
_symmetry.space_group_name_H-M   'P 1'
#
loop_
_entity.id
_entity.type
_entity.pdbx_description
1 polymer ?
#
loop_
_entity_poly.entity_id
_entity_poly.type
_entity_poly.pdbx_seq_one_letter_code
_entity_poly.pdbx_strand_id
1 'polypeptide(L)'
;MYWAAEDLSLFGRDVWWLVVIKAVFCFAFLMVTVLFSIVWERKVVAWMQLRIGPNRHGPWGMLQSLADGIKLMLKEDIIVKRADKAVYVLAPIVAAVPAFMAIAVIPFGPAGNEVSIFGQRTTMQLTDLPIAMLYILAVASVGIYGIVLAGWSSGSTYPLLGGLRSCAQMISYEIAMGAAFASVFLYSGSMSTSAIVEAQADRWYIVLLPVSFLIYVVTMVGETNRAPFDMPESEGDLVGGFNTEYSSIKFAMFMLAEYVNMVTVSAVSVTLFLGGWRAPYPISTFWEGANHGWWPMLWFVLKVQLLLFFFIWLRGTLPRVRYDQLMKLGWKVLIPVSVVWLMLVATVRALRNEAYDFGEIVLYVGGGVVAVLLLSLVADVFRDRKEKAAAPARAAEEEPFDPMAAGFPVPPKPGQQLAPVPRRRSRSERELIVSGGSNTESDREEGAENV
;
A
#
# COMPACT_ATOMS: atom_id res chain seq x y z
N MET A 1 10.03 -19.88 31.48
CA MET A 1 8.81 -20.25 30.74
C MET A 1 7.61 -19.95 31.63
N TYR A 2 7.20 -18.68 31.66
CA TYR A 2 5.93 -18.24 32.24
C TYR A 2 5.17 -17.59 31.09
N TRP A 3 4.34 -18.35 30.40
CA TRP A 3 3.31 -17.75 29.56
C TRP A 3 2.34 -17.09 30.53
N ALA A 4 2.41 -15.77 30.66
CA ALA A 4 1.38 -15.01 31.35
C ALA A 4 0.07 -15.39 30.66
N ALA A 5 -0.81 -16.11 31.37
CA ALA A 5 -2.17 -16.28 30.90
C ALA A 5 -2.74 -14.87 30.74
N GLU A 6 -3.00 -14.45 29.51
CA GLU A 6 -3.58 -13.14 29.22
C GLU A 6 -4.93 -13.07 29.96
N ASP A 7 -5.03 -12.21 30.98
CA ASP A 7 -6.27 -12.01 31.70
C ASP A 7 -7.19 -11.07 30.91
N LEU A 8 -7.79 -11.62 29.84
CA LEU A 8 -8.79 -10.95 29.01
C LEU A 8 -10.20 -11.04 29.61
N SER A 9 -10.33 -11.35 30.90
CA SER A 9 -11.63 -11.56 31.56
C SER A 9 -12.50 -10.31 31.64
N LEU A 10 -11.94 -9.14 31.34
CA LEU A 10 -12.63 -7.85 31.17
C LEU A 10 -13.46 -7.78 29.89
N PHE A 11 -13.11 -8.56 28.86
CA PHE A 11 -13.82 -8.57 27.57
C PHE A 11 -14.87 -9.68 27.50
N GLY A 12 -16.02 -9.40 26.87
CA GLY A 12 -17.10 -10.38 26.68
C GLY A 12 -18.08 -10.53 27.86
N ARG A 13 -17.91 -9.76 28.95
CA ARG A 13 -18.88 -9.67 30.07
C ARG A 13 -19.82 -8.47 29.99
N ASP A 14 -19.68 -7.64 28.97
CA ASP A 14 -20.54 -6.48 28.72
C ASP A 14 -21.99 -6.91 28.44
N VAL A 15 -22.95 -6.12 28.92
CA VAL A 15 -24.38 -6.37 28.63
C VAL A 15 -24.63 -6.20 27.13
N TRP A 16 -25.45 -7.06 26.53
CA TRP A 16 -25.68 -7.11 25.07
C TRP A 16 -26.05 -5.74 24.45
N TRP A 17 -26.85 -4.92 25.13
CA TRP A 17 -27.25 -3.60 24.63
C TRP A 17 -26.07 -2.63 24.56
N LEU A 18 -25.10 -2.76 25.47
CA LEU A 18 -23.90 -1.95 25.50
C LEU A 18 -22.97 -2.34 24.35
N VAL A 19 -22.87 -3.64 24.06
CA VAL A 19 -22.15 -4.15 22.87
C VAL A 19 -22.74 -3.57 21.59
N VAL A 20 -24.07 -3.50 21.47
CA VAL A 20 -24.74 -2.88 20.31
C VAL A 20 -24.41 -1.39 20.21
N ILE A 21 -24.46 -0.64 21.31
CA ILE A 21 -24.10 0.79 21.31
C ILE A 21 -22.64 0.99 20.90
N LYS A 22 -21.71 0.19 21.44
CA LYS A 22 -20.30 0.24 21.05
C LYS A 22 -20.10 -0.08 19.56
N ALA A 23 -20.81 -1.08 19.04
CA ALA A 23 -20.73 -1.45 17.63
C ALA A 23 -21.24 -0.33 16.72
N VAL A 24 -22.38 0.28 17.06
CA VAL A 24 -22.92 1.45 16.33
C VAL A 24 -21.97 2.64 16.43
N PHE A 25 -21.36 2.87 17.60
CA PHE A 25 -20.36 3.91 17.77
C PHE A 25 -19.12 3.67 16.90
N CYS A 26 -18.56 2.46 16.87
CA CYS A 26 -17.42 2.11 16.02
C CYS A 26 -17.75 2.29 14.53
N PHE A 27 -18.93 1.85 14.12
CA PHE A 27 -19.43 2.04 12.76
C PHE A 27 -19.57 3.53 12.40
N ALA A 28 -20.20 4.33 13.26
CA ALA A 28 -20.37 5.76 13.06
C ALA A 28 -19.02 6.50 13.05
N PHE A 29 -18.11 6.15 13.95
CA PHE A 29 -16.76 6.70 14.01
C PHE A 29 -15.99 6.43 12.71
N LEU A 30 -16.03 5.20 12.19
CA LEU A 30 -15.43 4.86 10.90
C LEU A 30 -16.05 5.67 9.76
N MET A 31 -17.39 5.74 9.70
CA MET A 31 -18.09 6.47 8.65
C MET A 31 -17.75 7.96 8.64
N VAL A 32 -17.73 8.59 9.81
CA VAL A 32 -17.32 9.99 9.93
C VAL A 32 -15.86 10.17 9.51
N THR A 33 -14.97 9.29 9.95
CA THR A 33 -13.54 9.34 9.61
C THR A 33 -13.33 9.20 8.10
N VAL A 34 -14.04 8.26 7.45
CA VAL A 34 -13.97 8.06 5.99
C VAL A 34 -14.53 9.26 5.23
N LEU A 35 -15.72 9.74 5.59
CA LEU A 35 -16.33 10.90 4.92
C LEU A 35 -15.44 12.14 5.04
N PHE A 36 -14.85 12.36 6.22
CA PHE A 36 -13.87 13.40 6.46
C PHE A 36 -12.61 13.19 5.61
N SER A 37 -12.03 11.99 5.61
CA SER A 37 -10.83 11.64 4.85
C SER A 37 -11.01 11.91 3.35
N ILE A 38 -12.17 11.63 2.77
CA ILE A 38 -12.45 11.89 1.35
C ILE A 38 -12.42 13.40 1.04
N VAL A 39 -13.04 14.25 1.86
CA VAL A 39 -12.99 15.71 1.64
C VAL A 39 -11.58 16.23 1.88
N TRP A 40 -10.93 15.72 2.92
CA TRP A 40 -9.57 16.10 3.30
C TRP A 40 -8.57 15.78 2.20
N GLU A 41 -8.65 14.59 1.61
CA GLU A 41 -7.84 14.17 0.47
C GLU A 41 -8.02 15.12 -0.72
N ARG A 42 -9.27 15.45 -1.09
CA ARG A 42 -9.54 16.41 -2.18
C ARG A 42 -8.93 17.78 -1.92
N LYS A 43 -8.92 18.24 -0.66
CA LYS A 43 -8.33 19.54 -0.27
C LYS A 43 -6.82 19.53 -0.30
N VAL A 44 -6.19 18.54 0.34
CA VAL A 44 -4.73 18.45 0.43
C VAL A 44 -4.11 18.28 -0.95
N VAL A 45 -4.66 17.38 -1.79
CA VAL A 45 -4.15 17.21 -3.16
C VAL A 45 -4.35 18.48 -4.00
N ALA A 46 -5.48 19.18 -3.84
CA ALA A 46 -5.69 20.47 -4.48
C ALA A 46 -4.64 21.51 -4.06
N TRP A 47 -4.35 21.62 -2.76
CA TRP A 47 -3.34 22.54 -2.23
C TRP A 47 -1.93 22.21 -2.71
N MET A 48 -1.56 20.93 -2.76
CA MET A 48 -0.28 20.49 -3.33
C MET A 48 -0.15 20.86 -4.81
N GLN A 49 -1.27 20.88 -5.53
CA GLN A 49 -1.35 21.26 -6.95
C GLN A 49 -1.59 22.77 -7.17
N LEU A 50 -1.48 23.60 -6.12
CA LEU A 50 -1.74 25.04 -6.17
C LEU A 50 -3.15 25.41 -6.71
N ARG A 51 -4.14 24.54 -6.47
CA ARG A 51 -5.56 24.80 -6.77
C ARG A 51 -6.42 24.76 -5.51
N ILE A 52 -7.58 25.38 -5.56
CA ILE A 52 -8.50 25.43 -4.43
C ILE A 52 -9.35 24.15 -4.40
N GLY A 53 -9.35 23.44 -3.27
CA GLY A 53 -10.20 22.27 -3.05
C GLY A 53 -11.68 22.62 -2.88
N PRO A 54 -12.55 21.65 -2.54
CA PRO A 54 -13.97 21.89 -2.32
C PRO A 54 -14.25 23.02 -1.31
N ASN A 55 -15.05 24.03 -1.70
CA ASN A 55 -15.38 25.21 -0.88
C ASN A 55 -16.87 25.64 -0.99
N ARG A 56 -17.76 24.78 -1.49
CA ARG A 56 -19.16 25.15 -1.78
C ARG A 56 -20.18 24.50 -0.84
N HIS A 57 -20.17 23.16 -0.72
CA HIS A 57 -21.19 22.45 0.05
C HIS A 57 -20.83 22.38 1.54
N GLY A 58 -21.43 23.27 2.34
CA GLY A 58 -21.20 23.40 3.78
C GLY A 58 -19.99 24.27 4.14
N PRO A 59 -19.73 24.51 5.44
CA PRO A 59 -18.56 25.25 5.89
C PRO A 59 -17.28 24.55 5.40
N TRP A 60 -16.46 25.28 4.66
CA TRP A 60 -15.25 24.75 3.99
C TRP A 60 -15.50 23.51 3.10
N GLY A 61 -16.71 23.27 2.59
CA GLY A 61 -16.96 22.11 1.72
C GLY A 61 -17.05 20.75 2.45
N MET A 62 -17.13 20.72 3.78
CA MET A 62 -17.16 19.47 4.57
C MET A 62 -18.36 18.57 4.27
N LEU A 63 -19.48 19.12 3.77
CA LEU A 63 -20.68 18.35 3.45
C LEU A 63 -20.63 17.71 2.05
N GLN A 64 -19.54 17.88 1.30
CA GLN A 64 -19.40 17.34 -0.06
C GLN A 64 -19.52 15.82 -0.09
N SER A 65 -18.79 15.10 0.77
CA SER A 65 -18.81 13.63 0.79
C SER A 65 -20.21 13.08 1.11
N LEU A 66 -20.97 13.79 1.96
CA LEU A 66 -22.35 13.42 2.27
C LEU A 66 -23.26 13.59 1.04
N ALA A 67 -23.12 14.71 0.31
CA ALA A 67 -23.86 14.92 -0.94
C ALA A 67 -23.52 13.87 -2.01
N ASP A 68 -22.25 13.49 -2.12
CA ASP A 68 -21.80 12.44 -3.03
C ASP A 68 -22.40 11.07 -2.66
N GLY A 69 -22.48 10.75 -1.36
CA GLY A 69 -23.14 9.53 -0.87
C GLY A 69 -24.63 9.50 -1.20
N ILE A 70 -25.35 10.60 -0.96
CA ILE A 70 -26.78 10.72 -1.31
C ILE A 70 -26.99 10.56 -2.82
N LYS A 71 -26.14 11.20 -3.62
CA LYS A 71 -26.16 11.07 -5.08
C LYS A 71 -26.01 9.61 -5.50
N LEU A 72 -25.08 8.86 -4.92
CA LEU A 72 -24.87 7.46 -5.26
C LEU A 72 -26.05 6.57 -4.87
N MET A 73 -26.76 6.87 -3.77
CA MET A 73 -27.97 6.15 -3.38
C MET A 73 -29.16 6.41 -4.31
N LEU A 74 -29.30 7.62 -4.82
CA LEU A 74 -30.37 8.01 -5.75
C LEU A 74 -30.06 7.64 -7.21
N LYS A 75 -28.80 7.29 -7.51
CA LYS A 75 -28.40 6.94 -8.85
C LYS A 75 -28.96 5.58 -9.26
N GLU A 76 -29.28 5.44 -10.54
CA GLU A 76 -29.80 4.19 -11.11
C GLU A 76 -28.81 3.04 -10.91
N ASP A 77 -29.30 1.96 -10.30
CA ASP A 77 -28.56 0.73 -10.09
C ASP A 77 -28.76 -0.23 -11.27
N ILE A 78 -27.71 -0.44 -12.06
CA ILE A 78 -27.74 -1.25 -13.28
C ILE A 78 -27.16 -2.63 -12.98
N ILE A 79 -27.85 -3.67 -13.45
CA ILE A 79 -27.35 -5.06 -13.45
C ILE A 79 -27.09 -5.47 -14.90
N VAL A 80 -25.84 -5.81 -15.20
CA VAL A 80 -25.40 -6.19 -16.54
C VAL A 80 -26.06 -7.52 -16.95
N LYS A 81 -26.53 -7.62 -18.21
CA LYS A 81 -27.27 -8.80 -18.70
C LYS A 81 -26.46 -10.10 -18.69
N ARG A 82 -25.15 -10.01 -18.91
CA ARG A 82 -24.22 -11.16 -18.95
C ARG A 82 -23.61 -11.48 -17.58
N ALA A 83 -23.90 -10.70 -16.55
CA ALA A 83 -23.34 -10.89 -15.22
C ALA A 83 -24.04 -12.02 -14.47
N ASP A 84 -23.27 -12.72 -13.63
CA ASP A 84 -23.85 -13.64 -12.64
C ASP A 84 -24.53 -12.83 -11.54
N LYS A 85 -25.87 -12.87 -11.48
CA LYS A 85 -26.65 -11.97 -10.62
C LYS A 85 -26.36 -12.15 -9.14
N ALA A 86 -26.15 -13.39 -8.69
CA ALA A 86 -25.95 -13.69 -7.27
C ALA A 86 -24.59 -13.13 -6.81
N VAL A 87 -23.52 -13.49 -7.50
CA VAL A 87 -22.16 -13.03 -7.14
C VAL A 87 -22.02 -11.53 -7.39
N TYR A 88 -22.65 -10.98 -8.43
CA TYR A 88 -22.62 -9.55 -8.72
C TYR A 88 -23.17 -8.70 -7.57
N VAL A 89 -24.24 -9.15 -6.90
CA VAL A 89 -24.83 -8.44 -5.74
C VAL A 89 -24.07 -8.75 -4.44
N LEU A 90 -23.54 -9.96 -4.28
CA LEU A 90 -22.82 -10.38 -3.06
C LEU A 90 -21.40 -9.81 -2.98
N ALA A 91 -20.70 -9.64 -4.10
CA ALA A 91 -19.30 -9.22 -4.12
C ALA A 91 -19.02 -7.89 -3.36
N PRO A 92 -19.83 -6.81 -3.52
CA PRO A 92 -19.66 -5.60 -2.72
C PRO A 92 -19.85 -5.82 -1.22
N ILE A 93 -20.78 -6.70 -0.82
CA ILE A 93 -21.05 -7.01 0.59
C ILE A 93 -19.86 -7.76 1.18
N VAL A 94 -19.30 -8.72 0.44
CA VAL A 94 -18.11 -9.47 0.82
C VAL A 94 -16.87 -8.58 0.92
N ALA A 95 -16.78 -7.50 0.14
CA ALA A 95 -15.70 -6.51 0.29
C ALA A 95 -15.92 -5.59 1.51
N ALA A 96 -17.14 -5.11 1.72
CA ALA A 96 -17.43 -4.11 2.74
C ALA A 96 -17.49 -4.66 4.17
N VAL A 97 -18.15 -5.81 4.38
CA VAL A 97 -18.34 -6.38 5.73
C VAL A 97 -17.01 -6.63 6.45
N PRO A 98 -16.00 -7.27 5.83
CA PRO A 98 -14.71 -7.47 6.47
C PRO A 98 -13.99 -6.16 6.84
N ALA A 99 -14.08 -5.14 5.98
CA ALA A 99 -13.48 -3.83 6.24
C ALA A 99 -13.99 -3.21 7.56
N PHE A 100 -15.29 -3.36 7.84
CA PHE A 100 -15.88 -2.91 9.11
C PHE A 100 -15.57 -3.85 10.28
N MET A 101 -15.46 -5.15 10.06
CA MET A 101 -15.18 -6.12 11.11
C MET A 101 -13.81 -5.91 11.75
N ALA A 102 -12.80 -5.50 10.97
CA ALA A 102 -11.42 -5.34 11.45
C ALA A 102 -11.27 -4.30 12.58
N ILE A 103 -12.11 -3.26 12.63
CA ILE A 103 -12.05 -2.22 13.68
C ILE A 103 -12.45 -2.75 15.06
N ALA A 104 -13.20 -3.86 15.11
CA ALA A 104 -13.77 -4.39 16.34
C ALA A 104 -12.71 -4.72 17.39
N VAL A 105 -11.50 -5.05 16.93
CA VAL A 105 -10.40 -5.48 17.80
C VAL A 105 -9.36 -4.38 18.00
N ILE A 106 -9.62 -3.15 17.56
CA ILE A 106 -8.66 -2.05 17.68
C ILE A 106 -8.88 -1.29 19.01
N PRO A 107 -7.86 -1.14 19.87
CA PRO A 107 -7.98 -0.44 21.15
C PRO A 107 -7.93 1.08 20.96
N PHE A 108 -9.02 1.78 21.31
CA PHE A 108 -9.07 3.25 21.31
C PHE A 108 -8.60 3.88 22.63
N GLY A 109 -8.43 3.07 23.68
CA GLY A 109 -7.99 3.54 24.98
C GLY A 109 -7.53 2.39 25.90
N PRO A 110 -6.98 2.73 27.08
CA PRO A 110 -6.48 1.75 28.04
C PRO A 110 -7.57 0.82 28.56
N ALA A 111 -7.24 -0.47 28.75
CA ALA A 111 -8.14 -1.43 29.39
C ALA A 111 -8.48 -1.04 30.84
N GLY A 112 -7.55 -0.38 31.56
CA GLY A 112 -7.74 0.05 32.95
C GLY A 112 -8.45 1.40 33.14
N ASN A 113 -8.68 2.20 32.09
CA ASN A 113 -9.46 3.44 32.18
C ASN A 113 -10.87 3.19 31.64
N GLU A 114 -11.67 2.50 32.44
CA GLU A 114 -13.07 2.26 32.13
C GLU A 114 -13.83 3.59 32.08
N VAL A 115 -14.43 3.91 30.93
CA VAL A 115 -15.32 5.07 30.83
C VAL A 115 -16.70 4.66 31.27
N SER A 116 -17.30 5.47 32.15
CA SER A 116 -18.69 5.29 32.55
C SER A 116 -19.61 5.75 31.42
N ILE A 117 -20.24 4.80 30.73
CA ILE A 117 -21.34 5.06 29.80
C ILE A 117 -22.64 4.75 30.56
N PHE A 118 -23.44 5.78 30.85
CA PHE A 118 -24.71 5.63 31.60
C PHE A 118 -24.57 4.85 32.92
N GLY A 119 -23.46 5.04 33.65
CA GLY A 119 -23.19 4.37 34.93
C GLY A 119 -22.54 2.98 34.84
N GLN A 120 -22.37 2.41 33.63
CA GLN A 120 -21.62 1.18 33.38
C GLN A 120 -20.19 1.51 32.96
N ARG A 121 -19.21 0.96 33.67
CA ARG A 121 -17.79 1.15 33.37
C ARG A 121 -17.37 0.15 32.29
N THR A 122 -16.95 0.65 31.13
CA THR A 122 -16.53 -0.23 30.03
C THR A 122 -15.26 0.27 29.34
N THR A 123 -14.49 -0.68 28.82
CA THR A 123 -13.25 -0.40 28.09
C THR A 123 -13.55 0.28 26.74
N MET A 124 -12.64 1.14 26.27
CA MET A 124 -12.71 1.81 24.96
C MET A 124 -12.30 0.87 23.81
N GLN A 125 -12.73 -0.38 23.87
CA GLN A 125 -12.49 -1.39 22.86
C GLN A 125 -13.75 -2.27 22.76
N LEU A 126 -14.12 -2.67 21.54
CA LEU A 126 -15.34 -3.45 21.32
C LEU A 126 -15.14 -4.90 21.77
N THR A 127 -14.04 -5.53 21.36
CA THR A 127 -13.62 -6.84 21.87
C THR A 127 -12.10 -6.97 21.78
N ASP A 128 -11.51 -7.86 22.57
CA ASP A 128 -10.13 -8.28 22.39
C ASP A 128 -10.06 -9.81 22.37
N LEU A 129 -9.16 -10.33 21.54
CA LEU A 129 -8.98 -11.76 21.30
C LEU A 129 -7.50 -12.09 21.48
N PRO A 130 -7.13 -13.25 22.06
CA PRO A 130 -5.72 -13.67 22.12
C PRO A 130 -5.05 -13.70 20.74
N ILE A 131 -5.84 -14.00 19.71
CA ILE A 131 -5.42 -14.08 18.31
C ILE A 131 -5.92 -12.89 17.47
N ALA A 132 -6.09 -11.71 18.09
CA ALA A 132 -6.63 -10.51 17.46
C ALA A 132 -5.98 -10.18 16.11
N MET A 133 -4.66 -10.26 16.03
CA MET A 133 -3.95 -9.93 14.80
C MET A 133 -4.13 -10.96 13.68
N LEU A 134 -4.30 -12.25 14.02
CA LEU A 134 -4.65 -13.28 13.02
C LEU A 134 -6.08 -13.08 12.52
N TYR A 135 -6.99 -12.63 13.38
CA TYR A 135 -8.34 -12.24 12.98
C TYR A 135 -8.31 -11.10 11.95
N ILE A 136 -7.50 -10.05 12.19
CA ILE A 136 -7.37 -8.93 11.23
C ILE A 136 -6.84 -9.42 9.87
N LEU A 137 -5.82 -10.27 9.86
CA LEU A 137 -5.30 -10.87 8.61
C LEU A 137 -6.39 -11.69 7.90
N ALA A 138 -7.08 -12.58 8.61
CA ALA A 138 -8.13 -13.41 8.01
C ALA A 138 -9.27 -12.58 7.40
N VAL A 139 -9.69 -11.52 8.10
CA VAL A 139 -10.73 -10.60 7.64
C VAL A 139 -10.24 -9.79 6.43
N ALA A 140 -8.98 -9.34 6.42
CA ALA A 140 -8.38 -8.68 5.25
C ALA A 140 -8.37 -9.61 4.02
N SER A 141 -7.94 -10.88 4.17
CA SER A 141 -7.94 -11.86 3.08
C SER A 141 -9.36 -12.07 2.50
N VAL A 142 -10.40 -12.06 3.34
CA VAL A 142 -11.80 -12.18 2.89
C VAL A 142 -12.21 -10.97 2.04
N GLY A 143 -11.75 -9.77 2.38
CA GLY A 143 -12.01 -8.55 1.60
C GLY A 143 -11.50 -8.64 0.17
N ILE A 144 -10.32 -9.24 -0.04
CA ILE A 144 -9.70 -9.46 -1.37
C ILE A 144 -10.63 -10.27 -2.28
N TYR A 145 -11.30 -11.30 -1.76
CA TYR A 145 -12.25 -12.10 -2.54
C TYR A 145 -13.38 -11.26 -3.11
N GLY A 146 -13.84 -10.23 -2.40
CA GLY A 146 -14.87 -9.31 -2.89
C GLY A 146 -14.47 -8.65 -4.21
N ILE A 147 -13.23 -8.20 -4.34
CA ILE A 147 -12.71 -7.53 -5.55
C ILE A 147 -12.60 -8.51 -6.73
N VAL A 148 -12.17 -9.75 -6.47
CA VAL A 148 -12.03 -10.79 -7.51
C VAL A 148 -13.38 -11.26 -8.01
N LEU A 149 -14.30 -11.54 -7.09
CA LEU A 149 -15.66 -11.94 -7.40
C LEU A 149 -16.40 -10.85 -8.18
N ALA A 150 -16.12 -9.58 -7.90
CA ALA A 150 -16.63 -8.45 -8.68
C ALA A 150 -16.15 -8.48 -10.13
N GLY A 151 -14.84 -8.67 -10.34
CA GLY A 151 -14.25 -8.76 -11.68
C GLY A 151 -14.81 -9.94 -12.47
N TRP A 152 -14.97 -11.10 -11.84
CA TRP A 152 -15.49 -12.31 -12.47
C TRP A 152 -17.00 -12.24 -12.75
N SER A 153 -17.80 -11.80 -11.79
CA SER A 153 -19.26 -11.75 -11.91
C SER A 153 -19.75 -10.75 -12.94
N SER A 154 -18.91 -9.78 -13.32
CA SER A 154 -19.23 -8.76 -14.31
C SER A 154 -19.54 -9.30 -15.72
N GLY A 155 -19.09 -10.52 -16.06
CA GLY A 155 -19.35 -11.15 -17.35
C GLY A 155 -18.54 -10.57 -18.53
N SER A 156 -17.49 -9.81 -18.24
CA SER A 156 -16.55 -9.25 -19.21
C SER A 156 -15.10 -9.66 -18.90
N THR A 157 -14.30 -9.90 -19.92
CA THR A 157 -12.89 -10.34 -19.78
C THR A 157 -11.97 -9.22 -19.25
N TYR A 158 -12.32 -7.96 -19.52
CA TYR A 158 -11.50 -6.82 -19.12
C TYR A 158 -11.54 -6.56 -17.59
N PRO A 159 -12.72 -6.46 -16.94
CA PRO A 159 -12.81 -6.38 -15.48
C PRO A 159 -12.20 -7.59 -14.77
N LEU A 160 -12.35 -8.78 -15.36
CA LEU A 160 -11.76 -10.00 -14.82
C LEU A 160 -10.23 -9.90 -14.77
N LEU A 161 -9.59 -9.41 -15.84
CA LEU A 161 -8.14 -9.25 -15.87
C LEU A 161 -7.65 -8.21 -14.86
N GLY A 162 -8.38 -7.10 -14.69
CA GLY A 162 -8.11 -6.12 -13.64
C GLY A 162 -8.24 -6.71 -12.22
N GLY A 163 -9.31 -7.47 -11.97
CA GLY A 163 -9.54 -8.15 -10.69
C GLY A 163 -8.48 -9.21 -10.36
N LEU A 164 -8.02 -9.99 -11.34
CA LEU A 164 -6.96 -11.00 -11.15
C LEU A 164 -5.61 -10.36 -10.81
N ARG A 165 -5.27 -9.22 -11.43
CA ARG A 165 -4.06 -8.46 -11.11
C ARG A 165 -4.11 -7.88 -9.71
N SER A 166 -5.26 -7.29 -9.35
CA SER A 166 -5.52 -6.80 -8.00
C SER A 166 -5.34 -7.89 -6.94
N CYS A 167 -5.91 -9.08 -7.18
CA CYS A 167 -5.75 -10.25 -6.32
C CYS A 167 -4.29 -10.64 -6.11
N ALA A 168 -3.56 -10.82 -7.22
CA ALA A 168 -2.16 -11.22 -7.18
C ALA A 168 -1.31 -10.19 -6.43
N GLN A 169 -1.63 -8.90 -6.58
CA GLN A 169 -0.99 -7.83 -5.81
C GLN A 169 -1.30 -7.96 -4.32
N MET A 170 -2.57 -7.88 -3.92
CA MET A 170 -2.95 -7.85 -2.51
C MET A 170 -2.40 -9.09 -1.76
N ILE A 171 -2.57 -10.29 -2.31
CA ILE A 171 -2.03 -11.52 -1.71
C ILE A 171 -0.50 -11.46 -1.55
N SER A 172 0.23 -10.96 -2.55
CA SER A 172 1.71 -10.89 -2.48
C SER A 172 2.17 -9.94 -1.37
N TYR A 173 1.48 -8.82 -1.17
CA TYR A 173 1.80 -7.83 -0.15
C TYR A 173 1.29 -8.23 1.23
N GLU A 174 0.21 -9.02 1.31
CA GLU A 174 -0.30 -9.61 2.54
C GLU A 174 0.70 -10.59 3.18
N ILE A 175 1.38 -11.41 2.37
CA ILE A 175 2.44 -12.30 2.85
C ILE A 175 3.60 -11.49 3.49
N ALA A 176 4.04 -10.42 2.82
CA ALA A 176 5.09 -9.55 3.34
C ALA A 176 4.65 -8.82 4.62
N MET A 177 3.39 -8.38 4.67
CA MET A 177 2.77 -7.76 5.84
C MET A 177 2.73 -8.73 7.04
N GLY A 178 2.29 -9.97 6.82
CA GLY A 178 2.27 -11.01 7.86
C GLY A 178 3.66 -11.33 8.42
N ALA A 179 4.69 -11.37 7.56
CA ALA A 179 6.08 -11.54 8.00
C ALA A 179 6.59 -10.35 8.83
N ALA A 180 6.17 -9.11 8.50
CA ALA A 180 6.49 -7.94 9.30
C ALA A 180 5.84 -8.00 10.71
N PHE A 181 4.60 -8.51 10.80
CA PHE A 181 3.91 -8.71 12.07
C PHE A 181 4.56 -9.75 12.97
N ALA A 182 5.09 -10.83 12.40
CA ALA A 182 5.76 -11.88 13.17
C ALA A 182 6.90 -11.34 14.05
N SER A 183 7.64 -10.32 13.58
CA SER A 183 8.69 -9.67 14.35
C SER A 183 8.13 -8.91 15.57
N VAL A 184 6.95 -8.30 15.41
CA VAL A 184 6.25 -7.60 16.50
C VAL A 184 5.79 -8.60 17.55
N PHE A 185 5.21 -9.73 17.14
CA PHE A 185 4.71 -10.77 18.05
C PHE A 185 5.83 -11.40 18.89
N LEU A 186 7.02 -11.61 18.30
CA LEU A 186 8.18 -12.10 19.03
C LEU A 186 8.65 -11.13 20.12
N TYR A 187 8.48 -9.82 19.89
CA TYR A 187 8.89 -8.81 20.87
C TYR A 187 7.82 -8.56 21.94
N SER A 188 6.54 -8.47 21.56
CA SER A 188 5.42 -8.30 22.50
C SER A 188 5.14 -9.56 23.33
N GLY A 189 5.43 -10.74 22.79
CA GLY A 189 5.08 -12.03 23.41
C GLY A 189 3.58 -12.37 23.33
N SER A 190 2.81 -11.60 22.57
CA SER A 190 1.35 -11.71 22.45
C SER A 190 0.88 -11.29 21.05
N MET A 191 -0.25 -11.85 20.61
CA MET A 191 -0.98 -11.46 19.39
C MET A 191 -2.27 -10.66 19.70
N SER A 192 -2.57 -10.41 20.97
CA SER A 192 -3.64 -9.50 21.41
C SER A 192 -3.23 -8.05 21.15
N THR A 193 -4.18 -7.24 20.68
CA THR A 193 -3.92 -5.83 20.34
C THR A 193 -3.71 -4.97 21.59
N SER A 194 -4.43 -5.26 22.68
CA SER A 194 -4.30 -4.53 23.93
C SER A 194 -2.95 -4.81 24.59
N ALA A 195 -2.56 -6.09 24.66
CA ALA A 195 -1.28 -6.54 25.20
C ALA A 195 -0.09 -6.00 24.39
N ILE A 196 -0.21 -5.91 23.05
CA ILE A 196 0.82 -5.29 22.21
C ILE A 196 1.00 -3.81 22.57
N VAL A 197 -0.09 -3.04 22.72
CA VAL A 197 -0.02 -1.61 23.07
C VAL A 197 0.53 -1.40 24.49
N GLU A 198 0.22 -2.29 25.43
CA GLU A 198 0.78 -2.27 26.77
C GLU A 198 2.28 -2.58 26.80
N ALA A 199 2.74 -3.55 26.00
CA ALA A 199 4.15 -3.87 25.85
C ALA A 199 4.98 -2.71 25.23
N GLN A 200 4.32 -1.76 24.57
CA GLN A 200 4.95 -0.54 24.04
C GLN A 200 5.08 0.59 25.08
N ALA A 201 4.92 0.29 26.38
CA ALA A 201 4.97 1.29 27.44
C ALA A 201 6.32 2.01 27.56
N ASP A 202 7.41 1.25 27.45
CA ASP A 202 8.78 1.78 27.57
C ASP A 202 9.25 2.44 26.27
N ARG A 203 9.13 1.74 25.13
CA ARG A 203 9.55 2.23 23.82
C ARG A 203 8.60 1.81 22.73
N TRP A 204 8.38 2.70 21.77
CA TRP A 204 7.59 2.40 20.58
C TRP A 204 8.33 1.45 19.65
N TYR A 205 7.58 0.53 19.02
CA TYR A 205 8.17 -0.45 18.12
C TYR A 205 8.66 0.14 16.81
N ILE A 206 8.27 1.37 16.45
CA ILE A 206 8.89 2.08 15.32
C ILE A 206 10.41 2.24 15.51
N VAL A 207 10.88 2.46 16.75
CA VAL A 207 12.31 2.64 17.05
C VAL A 207 13.02 1.30 17.17
N LEU A 208 12.35 0.29 17.74
CA LEU A 208 12.93 -1.03 17.98
C LEU A 208 12.93 -1.92 16.72
N LEU A 209 11.89 -1.82 15.90
CA LEU A 209 11.65 -2.65 14.72
C LEU A 209 11.48 -1.77 13.46
N PRO A 210 12.46 -0.92 13.10
CA PRO A 210 12.33 0.02 11.99
C PRO A 210 12.17 -0.69 10.64
N VAL A 211 12.82 -1.85 10.45
CA VAL A 211 12.70 -2.62 9.21
C VAL A 211 11.29 -3.20 9.07
N SER A 212 10.73 -3.79 10.13
CA SER A 212 9.34 -4.26 10.13
C SER A 212 8.36 -3.12 9.85
N PHE A 213 8.59 -1.95 10.44
CA PHE A 213 7.76 -0.77 10.20
C PHE A 213 7.84 -0.31 8.73
N LEU A 214 9.03 -0.21 8.15
CA LEU A 214 9.20 0.19 6.75
C LEU A 214 8.54 -0.80 5.79
N ILE A 215 8.71 -2.11 6.03
CA ILE A 215 8.04 -3.14 5.23
C ILE A 215 6.54 -2.99 5.36
N TYR A 216 6.03 -2.80 6.58
CA TYR A 216 4.61 -2.61 6.84
C TYR A 216 4.06 -1.37 6.12
N VAL A 217 4.77 -0.24 6.15
CA VAL A 217 4.39 1.00 5.46
C VAL A 217 4.29 0.78 3.95
N VAL A 218 5.21 0.02 3.35
CA VAL A 218 5.13 -0.31 1.92
C VAL A 218 3.98 -1.27 1.64
N THR A 219 3.76 -2.28 2.49
CA THR A 219 2.71 -3.28 2.29
C THR A 219 1.31 -2.75 2.52
N MET A 220 1.11 -1.84 3.49
CA MET A 220 -0.20 -1.22 3.72
C MET A 220 -0.65 -0.35 2.54
N VAL A 221 0.30 0.24 1.79
CA VAL A 221 -0.01 0.97 0.54
C VAL A 221 -0.37 -0.02 -0.57
N GLY A 222 0.33 -1.16 -0.64
CA GLY A 222 0.02 -2.23 -1.59
C GLY A 222 -1.36 -2.85 -1.38
N GLU A 223 -1.76 -3.02 -0.11
CA GLU A 223 -3.03 -3.62 0.31
C GLU A 223 -4.24 -2.72 0.05
N THR A 224 -4.07 -1.41 0.19
CA THR A 224 -5.15 -0.44 0.00
C THR A 224 -5.37 -0.04 -1.45
N ASN A 225 -4.56 -0.58 -2.38
CA ASN A 225 -4.65 -0.31 -3.82
C ASN A 225 -4.61 1.20 -4.15
N ARG A 226 -3.86 1.99 -3.39
CA ARG A 226 -3.74 3.44 -3.58
C ARG A 226 -2.46 3.81 -4.30
N ALA A 227 -2.50 4.92 -5.05
CA ALA A 227 -1.34 5.45 -5.76
C ALA A 227 -0.19 5.64 -4.75
N PRO A 228 1.02 5.14 -5.04
CA PRO A 228 1.55 4.69 -6.34
C PRO A 228 1.20 3.26 -6.81
N PHE A 229 0.47 2.47 -6.01
CA PHE A 229 0.16 1.04 -6.22
C PHE A 229 -1.33 0.80 -6.57
N ASP A 230 -1.91 1.65 -7.43
CA ASP A 230 -3.36 1.67 -7.76
C ASP A 230 -3.76 0.81 -8.97
N MET A 231 -3.29 -0.43 -9.05
CA MET A 231 -3.55 -1.31 -10.20
C MET A 231 -5.02 -1.62 -10.49
N PRO A 232 -5.92 -1.70 -9.49
CA PRO A 232 -7.34 -1.94 -9.74
C PRO A 232 -8.08 -0.68 -10.24
N GLU A 233 -7.55 0.52 -9.94
CA GLU A 233 -8.15 1.81 -10.30
C GLU A 233 -7.45 2.46 -11.51
N SER A 234 -6.33 1.90 -11.97
CA SER A 234 -5.46 2.51 -12.97
C SER A 234 -6.15 2.69 -14.33
N GLU A 235 -6.77 3.86 -14.52
CA GLU A 235 -7.38 4.32 -15.78
C GLU A 235 -6.39 4.32 -16.96
N GLY A 236 -5.08 4.48 -16.67
CA GLY A 236 -4.02 4.49 -17.68
C GLY A 236 -3.43 3.11 -18.02
N ASP A 237 -3.88 2.05 -17.35
CA ASP A 237 -3.49 0.66 -17.63
C ASP A 237 -4.74 -0.12 -18.10
N LEU A 238 -4.65 -1.45 -18.16
CA LEU A 238 -5.80 -2.31 -18.44
C LEU A 238 -6.97 -2.01 -17.49
N VAL A 239 -8.17 -1.92 -18.07
CA VAL A 239 -9.49 -1.65 -17.48
C VAL A 239 -9.63 -1.88 -15.96
N GLY A 240 -10.13 -0.88 -15.25
CA GLY A 240 -10.17 -0.76 -13.78
C GLY A 240 -11.13 -1.68 -13.01
N GLY A 241 -11.06 -2.99 -13.23
CA GLY A 241 -11.70 -4.02 -12.38
C GLY A 241 -13.19 -3.77 -12.11
N PHE A 242 -13.57 -3.64 -10.83
CA PHE A 242 -14.96 -3.43 -10.43
C PHE A 242 -15.52 -2.05 -10.78
N ASN A 243 -14.69 -1.08 -11.19
CA ASN A 243 -15.14 0.28 -11.48
C ASN A 243 -15.96 0.41 -12.78
N THR A 244 -15.88 -0.57 -13.67
CA THR A 244 -16.44 -0.41 -15.03
C THR A 244 -17.89 -0.84 -15.18
N GLU A 245 -18.30 -1.87 -14.44
CA GLU A 245 -19.62 -2.51 -14.64
C GLU A 245 -20.59 -2.15 -13.50
N TYR A 246 -20.06 -1.80 -12.31
CA TYR A 246 -20.87 -1.46 -11.14
C TYR A 246 -21.36 0.00 -11.16
N SER A 247 -22.63 0.20 -10.81
CA SER A 247 -23.27 1.52 -10.65
C SER A 247 -23.79 1.73 -9.22
N SER A 248 -24.20 2.97 -8.93
CA SER A 248 -24.99 3.35 -7.76
C SER A 248 -24.36 2.87 -6.42
N ILE A 249 -25.17 2.29 -5.55
CA ILE A 249 -24.79 1.83 -4.21
C ILE A 249 -23.77 0.69 -4.23
N LYS A 250 -23.81 -0.20 -5.23
CA LYS A 250 -22.87 -1.33 -5.30
C LYS A 250 -21.45 -0.85 -5.61
N PHE A 251 -21.31 0.12 -6.51
CA PHE A 251 -20.06 0.83 -6.73
C PHE A 251 -19.60 1.57 -5.46
N ALA A 252 -20.54 2.28 -4.82
CA ALA A 252 -20.25 3.02 -3.60
C ALA A 252 -19.73 2.12 -2.48
N MET A 253 -20.24 0.90 -2.34
CA MET A 253 -19.77 -0.07 -1.34
C MET A 253 -18.31 -0.51 -1.56
N PHE A 254 -17.86 -0.71 -2.80
CA PHE A 254 -16.45 -1.02 -3.06
C PHE A 254 -15.53 0.15 -2.72
N MET A 255 -15.87 1.35 -3.18
CA MET A 255 -15.13 2.57 -2.84
C MET A 255 -15.11 2.77 -1.32
N LEU A 256 -16.24 2.59 -0.66
CA LEU A 256 -16.34 2.68 0.79
C LEU A 256 -15.43 1.64 1.46
N ALA A 257 -15.44 0.39 1.01
CA ALA A 257 -14.59 -0.67 1.55
C ALA A 257 -13.10 -0.33 1.43
N GLU A 258 -12.65 0.20 0.29
CA GLU A 258 -11.26 0.64 0.13
C GLU A 258 -10.87 1.76 1.10
N TYR A 259 -11.73 2.78 1.26
CA TYR A 259 -11.47 3.86 2.22
C TYR A 259 -11.51 3.37 3.67
N VAL A 260 -12.45 2.48 4.02
CA VAL A 260 -12.49 1.86 5.35
C VAL A 260 -11.23 1.04 5.58
N ASN A 261 -10.79 0.25 4.59
CA ASN A 261 -9.55 -0.52 4.68
C ASN A 261 -8.33 0.39 4.90
N MET A 262 -8.28 1.56 4.22
CA MET A 262 -7.22 2.56 4.44
C MET A 262 -7.19 3.07 5.89
N VAL A 263 -8.35 3.35 6.48
CA VAL A 263 -8.46 3.71 7.91
C VAL A 263 -8.01 2.54 8.79
N THR A 264 -8.43 1.31 8.46
CA THR A 264 -8.09 0.09 9.21
C THR A 264 -6.59 -0.18 9.21
N VAL A 265 -5.92 -0.20 8.05
CA VAL A 265 -4.46 -0.44 8.01
C VAL A 265 -3.68 0.69 8.70
N SER A 266 -4.17 1.93 8.62
CA SER A 266 -3.59 3.05 9.38
C SER A 266 -3.74 2.82 10.88
N ALA A 267 -4.93 2.39 11.33
CA ALA A 267 -5.20 2.07 12.72
C ALA A 267 -4.33 0.90 13.23
N VAL A 268 -4.14 -0.15 12.42
CA VAL A 268 -3.24 -1.27 12.71
C VAL A 268 -1.78 -0.82 12.79
N SER A 269 -1.34 0.09 11.91
CA SER A 269 -0.01 0.69 12.02
C SER A 269 0.19 1.40 13.37
N VAL A 270 -0.84 2.13 13.82
CA VAL A 270 -0.80 2.91 15.05
C VAL A 270 -0.72 1.98 16.27
N THR A 271 -1.52 0.91 16.28
CA THR A 271 -1.51 -0.08 17.37
C THR A 271 -0.22 -0.88 17.43
N LEU A 272 0.33 -1.30 16.29
CA LEU A 272 1.50 -2.17 16.27
C LEU A 272 2.82 -1.43 16.42
N PHE A 273 2.96 -0.21 15.88
CA PHE A 273 4.27 0.46 15.81
C PHE A 273 4.35 1.78 16.57
N LEU A 274 3.24 2.52 16.67
CA LEU A 274 3.22 3.89 17.20
C LEU A 274 2.66 3.98 18.63
N GLY A 275 2.63 2.89 19.39
CA GLY A 275 2.19 2.92 20.79
C GLY A 275 0.68 3.04 20.99
N GLY A 276 -0.14 2.76 19.96
CA GLY A 276 -1.60 2.80 20.05
C GLY A 276 -2.14 4.15 20.53
N TRP A 277 -2.97 4.11 21.56
CA TRP A 277 -3.58 5.26 22.22
C TRP A 277 -2.63 6.04 23.14
N ARG A 278 -1.43 5.55 23.44
CA ARG A 278 -0.50 6.19 24.37
C ARG A 278 0.04 7.50 23.80
N ALA A 279 0.23 8.51 24.65
CA ALA A 279 0.82 9.78 24.22
C ALA A 279 2.26 9.61 23.66
N PRO A 280 2.67 10.43 22.66
CA PRO A 280 4.05 10.46 22.16
C PRO A 280 5.07 10.79 23.24
N TYR A 281 6.23 10.13 23.19
CA TYR A 281 7.40 10.58 23.94
C TYR A 281 7.87 11.92 23.35
N PRO A 282 8.14 12.98 24.15
CA PRO A 282 8.26 13.05 25.62
C PRO A 282 7.01 13.59 26.36
N ILE A 283 5.89 13.85 25.67
CA ILE A 283 4.66 14.42 26.27
C ILE A 283 4.12 13.51 27.37
N SER A 284 4.28 12.19 27.22
CA SER A 284 3.92 11.19 28.24
C SER A 284 4.72 11.32 29.54
N THR A 285 5.91 11.92 29.52
CA THR A 285 6.77 12.11 30.70
C THR A 285 6.50 13.45 31.39
N PHE A 286 6.12 14.48 30.63
CA PHE A 286 5.81 15.81 31.18
C PHE A 286 4.37 15.97 31.65
N TRP A 287 3.43 15.17 31.14
CA TRP A 287 2.02 15.27 31.48
C TRP A 287 1.44 13.91 31.90
N GLU A 288 1.40 13.67 33.21
CA GLU A 288 0.84 12.44 33.79
C GLU A 288 -0.63 12.20 33.39
N GLY A 289 -1.40 13.27 33.18
CA GLY A 289 -2.80 13.22 32.73
C GLY A 289 -3.01 12.88 31.25
N ALA A 290 -1.96 12.85 30.42
CA ALA A 290 -2.08 12.67 28.97
C ALA A 290 -2.64 11.31 28.54
N ASN A 291 -2.62 10.31 29.44
CA ASN A 291 -3.09 8.95 29.19
C ASN A 291 -4.42 8.62 29.94
N HIS A 292 -5.06 9.61 30.56
CA HIS A 292 -6.31 9.42 31.32
C HIS A 292 -7.53 10.03 30.63
N GLY A 293 -8.71 9.47 30.91
CA GLY A 293 -9.99 9.95 30.37
C GLY A 293 -10.12 9.77 28.86
N TRP A 294 -10.48 10.85 28.16
CA TRP A 294 -10.72 10.86 26.70
C TRP A 294 -9.46 11.19 25.87
N TRP A 295 -8.36 11.59 26.51
CA TRP A 295 -7.10 11.92 25.83
C TRP A 295 -6.49 10.76 25.01
N PRO A 296 -6.51 9.50 25.48
CA PRO A 296 -6.02 8.36 24.69
C PRO A 296 -6.68 8.24 23.30
N MET A 297 -7.99 8.45 23.24
CA MET A 297 -8.75 8.41 21.99
C MET A 297 -8.30 9.54 21.05
N LEU A 298 -8.04 10.75 21.58
CA LEU A 298 -7.57 11.87 20.77
C LEU A 298 -6.17 11.59 20.18
N TRP A 299 -5.25 11.03 20.96
CA TRP A 299 -3.93 10.64 20.46
C TRP A 299 -4.02 9.57 19.39
N PHE A 300 -4.88 8.57 19.59
CA PHE A 300 -5.12 7.54 18.60
C PHE A 300 -5.63 8.14 17.28
N VAL A 301 -6.68 8.96 17.34
CA VAL A 301 -7.27 9.63 16.16
C VAL A 301 -6.25 10.52 15.47
N LEU A 302 -5.46 11.29 16.23
CA LEU A 302 -4.43 12.16 15.66
C LEU A 302 -3.37 11.36 14.89
N LYS A 303 -2.90 10.23 15.44
CA LYS A 303 -1.91 9.37 14.77
C LYS A 303 -2.50 8.70 13.53
N VAL A 304 -3.74 8.22 13.60
CA VAL A 304 -4.46 7.68 12.42
C VAL A 304 -4.57 8.77 11.36
N GLN A 305 -4.97 9.99 11.73
CA GLN A 305 -5.09 11.11 10.79
C GLN A 305 -3.76 11.51 10.16
N LEU A 306 -2.65 11.40 10.90
CA LEU A 306 -1.29 11.61 10.38
C LEU A 306 -0.94 10.56 9.33
N LEU A 307 -1.26 9.28 9.56
CA LEU A 307 -1.04 8.24 8.55
C LEU A 307 -1.97 8.37 7.34
N LEU A 308 -3.22 8.79 7.54
CA LEU A 308 -4.12 9.15 6.43
C LEU A 308 -3.56 10.33 5.62
N PHE A 309 -3.01 11.34 6.29
CA PHE A 309 -2.30 12.43 5.61
C PHE A 309 -1.09 11.92 4.83
N PHE A 310 -0.34 10.96 5.39
CA PHE A 310 0.77 10.30 4.69
C PHE A 310 0.29 9.59 3.42
N PHE A 311 -0.82 8.84 3.44
CA PHE A 311 -1.43 8.24 2.24
C PHE A 311 -1.74 9.29 1.16
N ILE A 312 -2.38 10.39 1.58
CA ILE A 312 -2.73 11.50 0.68
C ILE A 312 -1.48 12.16 0.10
N TRP A 313 -0.45 12.33 0.93
CA TRP A 313 0.82 12.92 0.52
C TRP A 313 1.57 12.04 -0.50
N LEU A 314 1.61 10.72 -0.27
CA LEU A 314 2.16 9.75 -1.23
C LEU A 314 1.43 9.85 -2.58
N ARG A 315 0.09 9.88 -2.57
CA ARG A 315 -0.72 10.04 -3.78
C ARG A 315 -0.39 11.33 -4.53
N GLY A 316 -0.16 12.43 -3.82
CA GLY A 316 0.14 13.73 -4.43
C GLY A 316 1.58 13.88 -4.94
N THR A 317 2.52 13.03 -4.51
CA THR A 317 3.95 13.17 -4.82
C THR A 317 4.51 12.11 -5.75
N LEU A 318 4.05 10.86 -5.65
CA LEU A 318 4.68 9.73 -6.34
C LEU A 318 3.97 9.38 -7.66
N PRO A 319 4.75 9.04 -8.71
CA PRO A 319 4.18 8.49 -9.94
C PRO A 319 3.69 7.06 -9.73
N ARG A 320 2.77 6.62 -10.58
CA ARG A 320 2.28 5.23 -10.60
C ARG A 320 3.40 4.26 -10.98
N VAL A 321 3.41 3.09 -10.33
CA VAL A 321 4.37 2.01 -10.61
C VAL A 321 3.72 0.92 -11.45
N ARG A 322 4.47 0.35 -12.39
CA ARG A 322 3.99 -0.75 -13.24
C ARG A 322 3.90 -2.07 -12.48
N TYR A 323 2.92 -2.92 -12.82
CA TYR A 323 2.68 -4.25 -12.22
C TYR A 323 3.93 -5.10 -12.08
N ASP A 324 4.72 -5.23 -13.15
CA ASP A 324 5.92 -6.06 -13.12
C ASP A 324 6.97 -5.57 -12.10
N GLN A 325 7.08 -4.25 -11.92
CA GLN A 325 8.02 -3.66 -10.95
C GLN A 325 7.48 -3.83 -9.53
N LEU A 326 6.18 -3.63 -9.35
CA LEU A 326 5.51 -3.83 -8.06
C LEU A 326 5.63 -5.28 -7.58
N MET A 327 5.42 -6.25 -8.47
CA MET A 327 5.56 -7.67 -8.11
C MET A 327 7.01 -8.04 -7.81
N LYS A 328 7.97 -7.47 -8.55
CA LYS A 328 9.40 -7.66 -8.26
C LYS A 328 9.78 -7.08 -6.88
N LEU A 329 9.24 -5.92 -6.50
CA LEU A 329 9.49 -5.32 -5.19
C LEU A 329 8.99 -6.24 -4.07
N GLY A 330 7.74 -6.72 -4.16
CA GLY A 330 7.18 -7.64 -3.17
C GLY A 330 7.99 -8.93 -3.04
N TRP A 331 8.16 -9.66 -4.15
CA TRP A 331 8.74 -11.00 -4.15
C TRP A 331 10.26 -11.05 -4.01
N LYS A 332 11.00 -10.09 -4.59
CA LYS A 332 12.46 -10.11 -4.59
C LYS A 332 13.08 -9.28 -3.48
N VAL A 333 12.34 -8.33 -2.90
CA VAL A 333 12.88 -7.40 -1.90
C VAL A 333 12.13 -7.55 -0.58
N LEU A 334 10.83 -7.27 -0.54
CA LEU A 334 10.10 -7.19 0.74
C LEU A 334 10.04 -8.53 1.48
N ILE A 335 9.67 -9.62 0.81
CA ILE A 335 9.57 -10.95 1.44
C ILE A 335 10.95 -11.46 1.92
N PRO A 336 12.02 -11.45 1.11
CA PRO A 336 13.33 -11.90 1.60
C PRO A 336 13.85 -11.04 2.77
N VAL A 337 13.70 -9.71 2.69
CA VAL A 337 14.16 -8.81 3.75
C VAL A 337 13.34 -9.00 5.03
N SER A 338 12.03 -9.22 4.94
CA SER A 338 11.20 -9.47 6.13
C SER A 338 11.58 -10.76 6.83
N VAL A 339 11.86 -11.84 6.09
CA VAL A 339 12.29 -13.12 6.65
C VAL A 339 13.67 -13.02 7.30
N VAL A 340 14.64 -12.38 6.65
CA VAL A 340 15.98 -12.17 7.22
C VAL A 340 15.88 -11.33 8.50
N TRP A 341 15.08 -10.26 8.49
CA TRP A 341 14.84 -9.44 9.66
C TRP A 341 14.17 -10.22 10.79
N LEU A 342 13.16 -11.03 10.49
CA LEU A 342 12.49 -11.88 11.46
C LEU A 342 13.47 -12.84 12.13
N MET A 343 14.36 -13.47 11.36
CA MET A 343 15.40 -14.37 11.88
C MET A 343 16.38 -13.62 12.78
N LEU A 344 16.76 -12.39 12.42
CA LEU A 344 17.61 -11.53 13.24
C LEU A 344 16.93 -11.22 14.58
N VAL A 345 15.68 -10.75 14.55
CA VAL A 345 14.90 -10.41 15.76
C VAL A 345 14.71 -11.65 16.65
N ALA A 346 14.41 -12.80 16.06
CA ALA A 346 14.28 -14.06 16.78
C ALA A 346 15.60 -14.45 17.47
N THR A 347 16.72 -14.29 16.79
CA THR A 347 18.07 -14.60 17.33
C THR A 347 18.41 -13.67 18.49
N VAL A 348 18.21 -12.35 18.32
CA VAL A 348 18.40 -11.35 19.39
C VAL A 348 17.56 -11.72 20.62
N ARG A 349 16.31 -12.13 20.41
CA ARG A 349 15.41 -12.50 21.50
C ARG A 349 15.84 -13.80 22.19
N ALA A 350 16.28 -14.80 21.44
CA ALA A 350 16.79 -16.05 21.98
C ALA A 350 18.03 -15.81 22.88
N LEU A 351 18.99 -15.02 22.40
CA LEU A 351 20.18 -14.65 23.19
C LEU A 351 19.81 -13.85 24.44
N ARG A 352 18.85 -12.92 24.34
CA ARG A 352 18.38 -12.18 25.51
C ARG A 352 17.71 -13.09 26.55
N ASN A 353 17.03 -14.15 26.13
CA ASN A 353 16.42 -15.13 27.04
C ASN A 353 17.48 -15.97 27.78
N GLU A 354 18.64 -16.18 27.18
CA GLU A 354 19.80 -16.84 27.81
C GLU A 354 20.66 -15.88 28.67
N ALA A 355 20.18 -14.64 28.86
CA ALA A 355 20.80 -13.60 29.71
C ALA A 355 22.21 -13.13 29.28
N TYR A 356 22.55 -13.23 27.99
CA TYR A 356 23.72 -12.56 27.44
C TYR A 356 23.61 -11.04 27.59
N ASP A 357 24.75 -10.37 27.85
CA ASP A 357 24.79 -8.92 27.99
C ASP A 357 24.47 -8.22 26.65
N PHE A 358 23.91 -7.01 26.71
CA PHE A 358 23.53 -6.25 25.51
C PHE A 358 24.74 -6.01 24.59
N GLY A 359 25.93 -5.81 25.16
CA GLY A 359 27.17 -5.68 24.39
C GLY A 359 27.52 -6.94 23.61
N GLU A 360 27.35 -8.12 24.21
CA GLU A 360 27.63 -9.41 23.57
C GLU A 360 26.61 -9.73 22.47
N ILE A 361 25.32 -9.43 22.71
CA ILE A 361 24.28 -9.59 21.69
C ILE A 361 24.57 -8.72 20.46
N VAL A 362 24.96 -7.46 20.67
CA VAL A 362 25.33 -6.56 19.56
C VAL A 362 26.55 -7.07 18.81
N LEU A 363 27.55 -7.65 19.50
CA LEU A 363 28.73 -8.22 18.86
C LEU A 363 28.43 -9.49 18.07
N TYR A 364 27.63 -10.41 18.60
CA TYR A 364 27.26 -11.65 17.90
C TYR A 364 26.35 -11.39 16.70
N VAL A 365 25.32 -10.57 16.89
CA VAL A 365 24.35 -10.26 15.84
C VAL A 365 24.97 -9.30 14.82
N GLY A 366 25.66 -8.26 15.27
CA GLY A 366 26.39 -7.33 14.40
C GLY A 366 27.51 -8.04 13.63
N GLY A 367 28.29 -8.89 14.29
CA GLY A 367 29.32 -9.72 13.66
C GLY A 367 28.72 -10.70 12.65
N GLY A 368 27.60 -11.34 12.97
CA GLY A 368 26.87 -12.21 12.05
C GLY A 368 26.35 -11.46 10.81
N VAL A 369 25.75 -10.28 10.98
CA VAL A 369 25.30 -9.44 9.86
C VAL A 369 26.47 -8.98 8.99
N VAL A 370 27.57 -8.54 9.60
CA VAL A 370 28.78 -8.15 8.88
C VAL A 370 29.39 -9.33 8.13
N ALA A 371 29.43 -10.52 8.73
CA ALA A 371 29.91 -11.73 8.07
C ALA A 371 29.04 -12.10 6.86
N VAL A 372 27.72 -12.01 6.98
CA VAL A 372 26.79 -12.24 5.86
C VAL A 372 26.96 -11.18 4.77
N LEU A 373 27.12 -9.91 5.13
CA LEU A 373 27.38 -8.84 4.17
C LEU A 373 28.73 -9.03 3.45
N LEU A 374 29.77 -9.43 4.17
CA LEU A 374 31.08 -9.74 3.58
C LEU A 374 31.01 -10.96 2.66
N LEU A 375 30.31 -12.02 3.07
CA LEU A 375 30.08 -13.19 2.23
C LEU A 375 29.27 -12.84 0.98
N SER A 376 28.26 -11.98 1.10
CA SER A 376 27.49 -11.44 -0.03
C SER A 376 28.38 -10.65 -0.98
N LEU A 377 29.22 -9.76 -0.46
CA LEU A 377 30.14 -8.94 -1.25
C LEU A 377 31.16 -9.81 -2.00
N VAL A 378 31.69 -10.82 -1.31
CA VAL A 378 32.58 -11.81 -1.91
C VAL A 378 31.86 -12.60 -3.01
N ALA A 379 30.65 -13.10 -2.73
CA ALA A 379 29.84 -13.81 -3.70
C ALA A 379 29.50 -12.97 -4.93
N ASP A 380 29.16 -11.70 -4.75
CA ASP A 380 28.89 -10.75 -5.84
C ASP A 380 30.15 -10.48 -6.66
N VAL A 381 31.31 -10.30 -6.03
CA VAL A 381 32.59 -10.15 -6.74
C VAL A 381 32.93 -11.41 -7.55
N PHE A 382 32.66 -12.60 -7.01
CA PHE A 382 32.85 -13.86 -7.75
C PHE A 382 31.83 -14.04 -8.88
N ARG A 383 30.58 -13.60 -8.69
CA ARG A 383 29.53 -13.64 -9.71
C ARG A 383 29.81 -12.67 -10.85
N ASP A 384 30.24 -11.44 -10.54
CA ASP A 384 30.68 -10.45 -11.52
C ASP A 384 31.90 -10.93 -12.30
N ARG A 385 32.87 -11.56 -11.63
CA ARG A 385 34.02 -12.19 -12.30
C ARG A 385 33.58 -13.31 -13.23
N LYS A 386 32.63 -14.16 -12.79
CA LYS A 386 32.09 -15.26 -13.60
C LYS A 386 31.29 -14.74 -14.79
N GLU A 387 30.49 -13.68 -14.62
CA GLU A 387 29.77 -13.03 -15.72
C GLU A 387 30.72 -12.36 -16.71
N LYS A 388 31.75 -11.64 -16.23
CA LYS A 388 32.79 -11.06 -17.11
C LYS A 388 33.61 -12.13 -17.84
N ALA A 389 33.87 -13.27 -17.21
CA ALA A 389 34.54 -14.42 -17.84
C ALA A 389 33.64 -15.18 -18.82
N ALA A 390 32.32 -15.22 -18.58
CA ALA A 390 31.34 -15.86 -19.46
C ALA A 390 30.81 -14.94 -20.57
N ALA A 391 30.97 -13.62 -20.44
CA ALA A 391 30.58 -12.62 -21.44
C ALA A 391 31.17 -12.89 -22.84
N PRO A 392 32.47 -13.19 -23.02
CA PRO A 392 33.02 -13.49 -24.35
C PRO A 392 32.46 -14.81 -24.93
N ALA A 393 32.12 -15.79 -24.09
CA ALA A 393 31.51 -17.04 -24.56
C ALA A 393 30.04 -16.86 -24.97
N ARG A 394 29.26 -16.06 -24.22
CA ARG A 394 27.87 -15.72 -24.59
C ARG A 394 27.77 -14.82 -25.82
N ALA A 395 28.69 -13.86 -25.97
CA ALA A 395 28.75 -13.01 -27.16
C ALA A 395 29.12 -13.80 -28.43
N ALA A 396 29.74 -14.97 -28.30
CA ALA A 396 30.01 -15.88 -29.40
C ALA A 396 28.82 -16.80 -29.77
N GLU A 397 27.86 -16.99 -28.85
CA GLU A 397 26.64 -17.79 -29.05
C GLU A 397 25.43 -16.97 -29.51
N GLU A 398 25.44 -15.64 -29.32
CA GLU A 398 24.36 -14.76 -29.77
C GLU A 398 24.46 -14.52 -31.29
N GLU A 399 23.77 -15.34 -32.08
CA GLU A 399 23.57 -15.08 -33.51
C GLU A 399 22.85 -13.73 -33.74
N PRO A 400 23.29 -12.92 -34.71
CA PRO A 400 22.67 -11.64 -35.00
C PRO A 400 21.21 -11.83 -35.42
N PHE A 401 20.29 -11.11 -34.76
CA PHE A 401 18.86 -11.21 -35.02
C PHE A 401 18.54 -10.68 -36.42
N ASP A 402 18.03 -11.56 -37.29
CA ASP A 402 17.49 -11.20 -38.61
C ASP A 402 16.04 -10.73 -38.46
N PRO A 403 15.74 -9.43 -38.64
CA PRO A 403 14.40 -8.87 -38.51
C PRO A 403 13.42 -9.35 -39.57
N MET A 404 13.92 -9.98 -40.64
CA MET A 404 13.16 -10.37 -41.82
C MET A 404 13.00 -11.89 -41.98
N ALA A 405 13.50 -12.69 -41.02
CA ALA A 405 13.42 -14.15 -41.08
C ALA A 405 11.99 -14.70 -41.26
N ALA A 406 10.98 -13.96 -40.79
CA ALA A 406 9.56 -14.33 -40.90
C ALA A 406 8.83 -13.67 -42.09
N GLY A 407 9.53 -12.97 -42.98
CA GLY A 407 8.95 -12.30 -44.16
C GLY A 407 8.27 -10.94 -43.89
N PHE A 408 8.12 -10.54 -42.63
CA PHE A 408 7.65 -9.22 -42.20
C PHE A 408 8.55 -8.68 -41.08
N PRO A 409 8.72 -7.35 -40.95
CA PRO A 409 9.63 -6.77 -39.96
C PRO A 409 9.12 -7.04 -38.55
N VAL A 410 9.83 -7.88 -37.79
CA VAL A 410 9.53 -8.12 -36.37
C VAL A 410 10.51 -7.32 -35.50
N PRO A 411 10.03 -6.52 -34.53
CA PRO A 411 10.91 -5.80 -33.61
C PRO A 411 11.76 -6.77 -32.76
N PRO A 412 13.05 -6.46 -32.50
CA PRO A 412 13.89 -7.29 -31.65
C PRO A 412 13.36 -7.32 -30.21
N LYS A 413 13.45 -8.49 -29.57
CA LYS A 413 13.17 -8.62 -28.13
C LYS A 413 14.29 -7.98 -27.31
N PRO A 414 14.05 -7.58 -26.05
CA PRO A 414 15.10 -7.04 -25.19
C PRO A 414 16.29 -7.99 -25.09
N GLY A 415 17.48 -7.52 -25.48
CA GLY A 415 18.73 -8.30 -25.52
C GLY A 415 19.18 -8.72 -26.93
N GLN A 416 18.34 -8.61 -27.96
CA GLN A 416 18.73 -8.93 -29.34
C GLN A 416 19.33 -7.71 -30.04
N GLN A 417 20.50 -7.88 -30.65
CA GLN A 417 21.16 -6.85 -31.45
C GLN A 417 20.92 -7.07 -32.94
N LEU A 418 20.61 -5.99 -33.65
CA LEU A 418 20.47 -5.99 -35.10
C LEU A 418 21.85 -6.15 -35.75
N ALA A 419 21.92 -6.91 -36.84
CA ALA A 419 23.11 -6.93 -37.68
C ALA A 419 23.46 -5.49 -38.12
N PRO A 420 24.74 -5.08 -38.07
CA PRO A 420 25.15 -3.74 -38.48
C PRO A 420 24.80 -3.53 -39.96
N VAL A 421 23.87 -2.62 -40.23
CA VAL A 421 23.43 -2.30 -41.60
C VAL A 421 24.61 -1.66 -42.33
N PRO A 422 25.03 -2.17 -43.51
CA PRO A 422 26.08 -1.54 -44.29
C PRO A 422 25.65 -0.12 -44.67
N ARG A 423 26.42 0.88 -44.23
CA ARG A 423 26.15 2.30 -44.53
C ARG A 423 26.13 2.50 -46.04
N ARG A 424 24.94 2.76 -46.59
CA ARG A 424 24.78 3.17 -47.99
C ARG A 424 25.53 4.50 -48.19
N ARG A 425 26.46 4.55 -49.15
CA ARG A 425 27.13 5.81 -49.55
C ARG A 425 26.09 6.88 -49.89
N SER A 426 26.29 8.11 -49.42
CA SER A 426 25.34 9.21 -49.69
C SER A 426 25.24 9.46 -51.18
N ARG A 427 24.00 9.52 -51.70
CA ARG A 427 23.72 10.02 -53.05
C ARG A 427 23.85 11.54 -53.02
N SER A 428 25.06 12.08 -53.18
CA SER A 428 25.28 13.52 -53.31
C SER A 428 26.19 13.90 -54.49
N GLU A 429 26.08 13.15 -55.59
CA GLU A 429 26.47 13.62 -56.91
C GLU A 429 25.34 13.24 -57.86
N ARG A 430 24.36 14.13 -58.01
CA ARG A 430 23.55 14.21 -59.21
C ARG A 430 23.99 15.48 -59.90
N GLU A 431 24.64 15.33 -61.05
CA GLU A 431 24.90 16.43 -61.98
C GLU A 431 23.62 17.25 -62.18
N LEU A 432 23.75 18.56 -61.96
CA LEU A 432 22.74 19.54 -62.31
C LEU A 432 22.64 19.58 -63.83
N ILE A 433 21.63 18.90 -64.39
CA ILE A 433 21.25 19.07 -65.79
C ILE A 433 20.60 20.46 -65.91
N VAL A 434 21.38 21.43 -66.37
CA VAL A 434 20.92 22.78 -66.71
C VAL A 434 20.06 22.69 -67.98
N SER A 435 18.76 22.94 -67.86
CA SER A 435 17.88 23.18 -69.01
C SER A 435 17.93 24.67 -69.38
N GLY A 436 18.82 25.04 -70.30
CA GLY A 436 18.88 26.38 -70.89
C GLY A 436 19.17 26.27 -72.38
N GLY A 437 18.18 26.59 -73.21
CA GLY A 437 18.31 26.65 -74.67
C GLY A 437 19.21 27.79 -75.13
N SER A 438 19.79 27.63 -76.32
CA SER A 438 20.73 28.57 -76.95
C SER A 438 20.10 29.93 -77.21
N ASN A 439 20.82 30.98 -76.78
CA ASN A 439 20.65 32.42 -77.05
C ASN A 439 19.83 33.20 -76.02
N THR A 440 20.54 33.84 -75.06
CA THR A 440 20.39 35.27 -74.77
C THR A 440 21.59 35.77 -73.95
N GLU A 441 21.99 37.01 -74.22
CA GLU A 441 23.27 37.65 -73.93
C GLU A 441 23.50 37.98 -72.44
N SER A 442 24.78 38.03 -72.08
CA SER A 442 25.28 38.50 -70.79
C SER A 442 25.39 40.02 -70.76
N ASP A 443 24.58 40.69 -69.93
CA ASP A 443 24.79 42.11 -69.62
C ASP A 443 25.67 42.26 -68.37
N ARG A 444 26.79 42.97 -68.58
CA ARG A 444 27.64 43.54 -67.53
C ARG A 444 27.24 45.00 -67.31
N GLU A 445 27.35 45.39 -66.03
CA GLU A 445 27.57 46.74 -65.48
C GLU A 445 26.42 47.76 -65.54
N GLU A 446 25.92 48.16 -64.37
CA GLU A 446 26.10 49.54 -63.85
C GLU A 446 25.65 49.62 -62.38
N GLY A 447 26.47 50.26 -61.55
CA GLY A 447 26.29 50.35 -60.10
C GLY A 447 25.42 51.53 -59.66
N ALA A 448 25.08 51.53 -58.37
CA ALA A 448 24.76 52.74 -57.62
C ALA A 448 25.01 52.51 -56.12
N GLU A 449 26.03 53.16 -55.59
CA GLU A 449 26.08 53.58 -54.19
C GLU A 449 24.86 54.47 -53.87
N ASN A 450 24.30 54.35 -52.66
CA ASN A 450 24.09 55.48 -51.75
C ASN A 450 23.39 55.06 -50.43
N VAL A 451 24.03 55.48 -49.34
CA VAL A 451 23.61 55.61 -47.92
C VAL A 451 23.47 54.34 -47.09
#